data_AF-A0A6L5EIF4-F1
#
_entry.id   AF-A0A6L5EIF4-F1
#
_cell.length_a   1.000
_cell.length_b   1.000
_cell.length_c   1.000
_cell.angle_alpha   90.00
_cell.angle_beta   90.00
_cell.angle_gamma   90.00
#
_symmetry.space_group_name_H-M   'P 1'
#
loop_
_entity.id
_entity.type
_entity.pdbx_description
1 polymer ?
#
loop_
_entity_poly.entity_id
_entity_poly.type
_entity_poly.pdbx_seq_one_letter_code
_entity_poly.pdbx_strand_id
1 'polypeptide(L)'
;MIRVQILRYRDLEYNLASRTLGTPTLKIVAKNIMPQLVSVIVTTMTQMLPSFISYEAFLSFFGLGLPITVPSLGRLISDYSQNVTTNAYLFWIPL
;
A
#
# COMPACT_ATOMS: atom_id res chain seq x y z
N MET A 1 -1.95 -13.49 -8.23
CA MET A 1 -2.60 -13.63 -6.90
C MET A 1 -4.02 -13.10 -6.87
N ILE A 2 -4.28 -11.86 -7.32
CA ILE A 2 -5.63 -11.26 -7.31
C ILE A 2 -6.70 -12.14 -7.98
N ARG A 3 -6.39 -12.77 -9.13
CA ARG A 3 -7.31 -13.68 -9.84
C ARG A 3 -7.72 -14.89 -8.98
N VAL A 4 -6.80 -15.44 -8.19
CA VAL A 4 -7.04 -16.61 -7.32
C VAL A 4 -7.91 -16.22 -6.13
N GLN A 5 -7.69 -15.03 -5.55
CA GLN A 5 -8.55 -14.48 -4.50
C GLN A 5 -9.97 -14.25 -5.03
N ILE A 6 -10.12 -13.70 -6.24
CA ILE A 6 -11.43 -13.50 -6.88
C ILE A 6 -12.15 -14.85 -7.08
N LEU A 7 -11.46 -15.88 -7.57
CA LEU A 7 -12.05 -17.22 -7.72
C LEU A 7 -12.51 -17.79 -6.37
N ARG A 8 -11.69 -17.69 -5.32
CA ARG A 8 -12.08 -18.12 -3.96
C ARG A 8 -13.31 -17.40 -3.44
N TYR A 9 -13.41 -16.07 -3.60
CA TYR A 9 -14.57 -15.31 -3.11
C TYR A 9 -15.83 -15.54 -3.96
N ARG A 10 -15.66 -15.82 -5.25
CA ARG A 10 -16.79 -16.12 -6.15
C ARG A 10 -17.43 -17.47 -5.82
N ASP A 11 -16.64 -18.47 -5.47
CA ASP A 11 -17.08 -19.86 -5.20
C ASP A 11 -17.63 -20.07 -3.77
N LEU A 12 -17.91 -19.00 -3.01
CA LEU A 12 -18.51 -19.09 -1.68
C LEU A 12 -20.01 -19.43 -1.76
N GLU A 13 -20.48 -20.25 -0.82
CA GLU A 13 -21.84 -20.81 -0.81
C GLU A 13 -22.94 -19.73 -0.83
N TYR A 14 -22.69 -18.57 -0.22
CA TYR A 14 -23.62 -17.45 -0.22
C TYR A 14 -23.81 -16.81 -1.62
N ASN A 15 -22.78 -16.88 -2.49
CA ASN A 15 -22.86 -16.39 -3.87
C ASN A 15 -23.64 -17.39 -4.73
N LEU A 16 -23.46 -18.68 -4.46
CA LEU A 16 -24.24 -19.76 -5.08
C LEU A 16 -25.72 -19.63 -4.71
N ALA A 17 -26.03 -19.43 -3.42
CA ALA A 17 -27.40 -19.24 -2.93
C ALA A 17 -28.06 -17.97 -3.49
N SER A 18 -27.32 -16.85 -3.62
CA SER A 18 -27.86 -15.64 -4.24
C SER A 18 -28.17 -15.82 -5.73
N ARG A 19 -27.39 -16.67 -6.43
CA ARG A 19 -27.64 -17.03 -7.83
C ARG A 19 -28.87 -17.93 -7.98
N THR A 20 -29.07 -18.92 -7.10
CA THR A 20 -30.26 -19.79 -7.14
C THR A 20 -31.54 -19.03 -6.81
N LEU A 21 -31.48 -17.97 -6.00
CA LEU A 21 -32.58 -17.04 -5.75
C LEU A 21 -32.89 -16.09 -6.93
N GLY A 22 -32.17 -16.17 -8.05
CA GLY A 22 -32.40 -15.33 -9.23
C GLY A 22 -31.86 -13.90 -9.12
N THR A 23 -30.93 -13.63 -8.19
CA THR A 23 -30.33 -12.29 -8.08
C THR A 23 -29.41 -12.02 -9.29
N PRO A 24 -29.52 -10.84 -9.95
CA PRO A 24 -28.67 -10.51 -11.10
C PRO A 24 -27.19 -10.50 -10.71
N THR A 25 -26.35 -11.11 -11.56
CA THR A 25 -24.91 -11.32 -11.29
C THR A 25 -24.18 -10.01 -10.97
N LEU A 26 -24.54 -8.89 -11.62
CA LEU A 26 -23.98 -7.57 -11.35
C LEU A 26 -24.22 -7.09 -9.91
N LYS A 27 -25.41 -7.36 -9.34
CA LYS A 27 -25.74 -7.00 -7.96
C LYS A 27 -24.95 -7.84 -6.95
N ILE A 28 -24.72 -9.11 -7.26
CA ILE A 28 -23.89 -10.02 -6.45
C ILE A 28 -22.43 -9.54 -6.45
N VAL A 29 -21.89 -9.18 -7.62
CA VAL A 29 -20.51 -8.68 -7.74
C VAL A 29 -20.32 -7.39 -6.94
N ALA A 30 -21.19 -6.40 -7.13
CA ALA A 30 -21.05 -5.09 -6.49
C ALA A 30 -21.32 -5.12 -4.98
N LYS A 31 -22.30 -5.89 -4.52
CA LYS A 31 -22.73 -5.86 -3.11
C LYS A 31 -22.03 -6.90 -2.23
N ASN A 32 -21.48 -7.95 -2.83
CA ASN A 32 -20.90 -9.06 -2.09
C ASN A 32 -19.40 -9.21 -2.37
N ILE A 33 -19.02 -9.36 -3.63
CA ILE A 33 -17.62 -9.61 -4.02
C ILE A 33 -16.75 -8.36 -3.86
N MET A 34 -17.26 -7.18 -4.27
CA MET A 34 -16.53 -5.92 -4.22
C MET A 34 -16.08 -5.51 -2.82
N PRO A 35 -16.96 -5.42 -1.79
CA PRO A 35 -16.52 -5.04 -0.44
C PRO A 35 -15.54 -6.04 0.17
N GLN A 36 -15.71 -7.34 -0.13
CA GLN A 36 -14.81 -8.38 0.35
C GLN A 36 -13.41 -8.27 -0.27
N LEU A 37 -13.33 -7.98 -1.58
CA LEU A 37 -12.06 -7.76 -2.28
C LEU A 37 -11.34 -6.50 -1.79
N VAL A 38 -12.06 -5.43 -1.45
CA VAL A 38 -11.45 -4.20 -0.92
C VAL A 38 -10.63 -4.49 0.33
N SER A 39 -11.16 -5.28 1.27
CA SER A 39 -10.42 -5.67 2.49
C SER A 39 -9.10 -6.36 2.14
N VAL A 40 -9.13 -7.31 1.21
CA VAL A 40 -7.92 -8.05 0.78
C VAL A 40 -6.93 -7.18 0.03
N ILE A 41 -7.42 -6.29 -0.85
CA ILE A 41 -6.58 -5.34 -1.58
C ILE A 41 -5.87 -4.42 -0.59
N VAL A 42 -6.59 -3.87 0.40
CA VAL A 42 -6.02 -2.98 1.42
C VAL A 42 -4.93 -3.70 2.21
N THR A 43 -5.17 -4.92 2.70
CA THR A 43 -4.14 -5.69 3.42
C THR A 43 -2.90 -5.94 2.57
N THR A 44 -3.09 -6.30 1.30
CA THR A 44 -1.98 -6.54 0.37
C THR A 44 -1.20 -5.25 0.11
N MET A 45 -1.89 -4.13 -0.07
CA MET A 45 -1.28 -2.81 -0.22
C MET A 45 -0.46 -2.43 1.01
N THR A 46 -0.99 -2.65 2.22
CA THR A 46 -0.27 -2.37 3.47
C THR A 46 1.02 -3.19 3.59
N GLN A 47 1.03 -4.44 3.12
CA GLN A 47 2.25 -5.26 3.12
C GLN A 47 3.30 -4.75 2.14
N MET A 48 2.88 -4.16 1.02
CA MET A 48 3.77 -3.56 0.02
C MET A 48 4.22 -2.15 0.39
N LEU A 49 3.48 -1.45 1.26
CA LEU A 49 3.72 -0.06 1.59
C LEU A 49 5.13 0.19 2.20
N PRO A 50 5.65 -0.63 3.14
CA PRO A 50 7.01 -0.49 3.65
C PRO A 50 8.10 -0.63 2.58
N SER A 51 7.91 -1.55 1.61
CA SER A 51 8.90 -1.73 0.54
C SER A 51 8.87 -0.56 -0.44
N PHE A 52 7.70 0.01 -0.74
CA PHE A 52 7.61 1.24 -1.52
C PHE A 52 8.32 2.42 -0.85
N ILE A 53 8.12 2.61 0.46
CA ILE A 53 8.80 3.66 1.22
C ILE A 53 10.32 3.45 1.21
N SER A 54 10.80 2.22 1.38
CA SER A 54 12.23 1.95 1.37
C SER A 54 12.86 2.19 -0.01
N TYR A 55 12.17 1.81 -1.10
CA TYR A 55 12.62 2.11 -2.46
C TYR A 55 12.66 3.62 -2.73
N GLU A 56 11.64 4.37 -2.32
CA GLU A 56 11.62 5.83 -2.45
C GLU A 56 12.76 6.46 -1.64
N ALA A 57 12.94 6.05 -0.38
CA ALA A 57 14.01 6.55 0.47
C ALA A 57 15.39 6.24 -0.10
N PHE A 58 15.58 5.04 -0.68
CA PHE A 58 16.82 4.64 -1.34
C PHE A 58 17.10 5.51 -2.59
N LEU A 59 16.12 5.70 -3.47
CA LEU A 59 16.28 6.54 -4.67
C LEU A 59 16.50 8.03 -4.32
N SER A 60 15.80 8.52 -3.29
CA SER A 60 15.92 9.89 -2.79
C SER A 60 17.28 10.14 -2.13
N PHE A 61 17.82 9.15 -1.40
CA PHE A 61 19.17 9.20 -0.83
C PHE A 61 20.25 9.30 -1.93
N PHE A 62 20.10 8.58 -3.03
CA PHE A 62 21.01 8.68 -4.19
C PHE A 62 20.77 9.93 -5.06
N GLY A 63 19.80 10.79 -4.72
CA GLY A 63 19.53 12.03 -5.46
C GLY A 63 18.81 11.84 -6.80
N LEU A 64 18.27 10.65 -7.07
CA LEU A 64 17.49 10.30 -8.28
C LEU A 64 15.97 10.36 -8.04
N GLY A 65 15.55 10.90 -6.89
CA GLY A 65 14.16 10.95 -6.44
C GLY A 65 13.36 12.18 -6.90
N LEU A 66 12.14 12.29 -6.36
CA LEU A 66 11.17 13.38 -6.56
C LEU A 66 11.80 14.78 -6.39
N PRO A 67 11.25 15.82 -7.03
CA PRO A 67 11.79 17.18 -6.96
C PRO A 67 11.94 17.68 -5.51
N ILE A 68 12.99 18.47 -5.29
CA ILE A 68 13.50 19.04 -4.01
C ILE A 68 12.43 19.72 -3.13
N THR A 69 11.27 20.04 -3.70
CA THR A 69 10.15 20.72 -3.06
C THR A 69 9.26 19.83 -2.18
N VAL A 70 9.39 18.49 -2.25
CA VAL A 70 8.61 17.57 -1.43
C VAL A 70 9.52 16.90 -0.38
N PRO A 71 9.33 17.15 0.93
CA PRO A 71 10.12 16.48 1.96
C PRO A 71 9.79 14.97 1.95
N SER A 72 10.76 14.16 1.51
CA SER A 72 10.67 12.69 1.53
C SER A 72 11.58 12.13 2.62
N LEU A 73 11.20 10.97 3.17
CA LEU A 73 11.86 10.37 4.34
C LEU A 73 13.36 10.06 4.06
N GLY A 74 13.72 9.70 2.84
CA GLY A 74 15.13 9.48 2.43
C GLY A 74 15.97 10.74 2.25
N ARG A 75 15.34 11.86 1.85
CA ARG A 75 16.03 13.17 1.73
C ARG A 75 16.37 13.71 3.12
N LEU A 76 15.44 13.59 4.07
CA LEU A 76 15.69 13.94 5.47
C LEU A 76 16.87 13.14 6.04
N ILE A 77 16.97 11.83 5.77
CA ILE A 77 18.13 11.04 6.21
C ILE A 77 19.42 11.53 5.56
N SER A 78 19.42 11.88 4.27
CA SER A 78 20.60 12.41 3.55
C SER A 78 21.08 13.75 4.11
N ASP A 79 20.18 14.71 4.29
CA ASP A 79 20.51 16.06 4.77
C ASP A 79 21.00 16.05 6.23
N TYR A 80 20.45 15.16 7.05
CA TYR A 80 20.87 15.01 8.45
C TYR A 80 22.07 14.08 8.64
N SER A 81 22.40 13.21 7.68
CA SER A 81 23.59 12.34 7.70
C SER A 81 24.89 13.14 7.79
N GLN A 82 24.99 14.29 7.11
CA GLN A 82 26.15 15.18 7.20
C GLN A 82 26.24 15.90 8.56
N ASN A 83 25.14 16.00 9.30
CA ASN A 83 25.06 16.62 10.61
C ASN A 83 25.33 15.64 11.77
N VAL A 84 25.40 14.32 11.49
CA VAL A 84 25.70 13.29 12.50
C VAL A 84 27.06 13.50 13.17
N THR A 85 28.05 14.01 12.44
CA THR A 85 29.40 14.27 12.96
C THR A 85 29.58 15.60 13.68
N THR A 86 28.70 16.58 13.45
CA THR A 86 28.83 17.94 14.02
C THR A 86 27.84 18.20 15.15
N ASN A 87 26.60 17.71 15.05
CA ASN A 87 25.56 17.88 16.07
C ASN A 87 24.59 16.67 16.07
N ALA A 88 24.99 15.58 16.73
CA ALA A 88 24.25 14.32 16.76
C ALA A 88 22.79 14.42 17.28
N TYR A 89 22.46 15.46 18.05
CA TYR A 89 21.10 15.67 18.58
C TYR A 89 20.09 16.12 17.53
N LEU A 90 20.52 16.77 16.44
CA LEU A 90 19.63 17.18 15.33
C LEU A 90 19.14 15.99 14.50
N PHE A 91 19.83 14.85 14.57
CA PHE A 91 19.42 13.63 13.89
C PHE A 91 18.15 13.00 14.49
N TRP A 92 17.93 13.14 15.80
CA TRP A 92 16.79 12.50 16.48
C TRP A 92 15.50 13.33 16.45
N ILE A 93 15.61 14.64 16.33
CA ILE A 93 14.46 15.55 16.27
C ILE A 93 14.69 16.50 15.08
N PRO A 94 14.15 16.17 13.89
CA PRO A 94 14.13 17.11 12.78
C PRO A 94 13.12 18.21 13.13
N LEU A 95 13.61 19.42 13.41
CA LEU A 95 12.80 20.64 13.59
C LEU A 95 12.80 21.46 12.30
#